data_AF-A0A3R7IFS6-F1
#
_entry.id   AF-A0A3R7IFS6-F1
#
_cell.length_a   1.000
_cell.length_b   1.000
_cell.length_c   1.000
_cell.angle_alpha   90.00
_cell.angle_beta   90.00
_cell.angle_gamma   90.00
#
_symmetry.space_group_name_H-M   'P 1'
#
loop_
_entity.id
_entity.type
_entity.pdbx_description
1 polymer ?
#
loop_
_entity_poly.entity_id
_entity_poly.type
_entity_poly.pdbx_seq_one_letter_code
_entity_poly.pdbx_strand_id
1 'polypeptide(L)'
;MSHLFKKELKHYRLYVILDCWSAHTTHKLEEKLKGYAISLVFLPTNASWLNDVERVFADVEKNVLANSDEPDSEHLKNRIANYLHTEYPKKI
;
A
#
# COMPACT_ATOMS: atom_id res chain seq x y z
N MET A 1 10.58 13.67 -5.32
CA MET A 1 10.56 12.18 -5.24
C MET A 1 10.99 11.46 -6.52
N SER A 2 11.13 12.12 -7.69
CA SER A 2 11.29 11.43 -9.00
C SER A 2 12.68 10.89 -9.36
N HIS A 3 13.74 11.25 -8.62
CA HIS A 3 15.11 10.91 -9.01
C HIS A 3 15.68 9.68 -8.28
N LEU A 4 15.17 9.31 -7.11
CA LEU A 4 15.77 8.25 -6.27
C LEU A 4 15.68 6.83 -6.85
N PHE A 5 14.74 6.60 -7.77
CA PHE A 5 14.50 5.28 -8.33
C PHE A 5 14.79 5.21 -9.83
N LYS A 6 15.51 6.17 -10.43
CA LYS A 6 15.93 5.96 -11.82
C LYS A 6 16.91 4.79 -11.88
N LYS A 7 16.73 3.90 -12.85
CA LYS A 7 17.54 2.68 -13.03
C LYS A 7 19.04 2.94 -13.16
N GLU A 8 19.39 4.15 -13.57
CA GLU A 8 20.76 4.67 -13.73
C GLU A 8 21.44 4.96 -12.37
N LEU A 9 20.66 5.19 -11.32
CA LEU A 9 21.13 5.46 -9.95
C LEU A 9 21.12 4.16 -9.13
N LYS A 10 22.06 3.27 -9.49
CA LYS A 10 22.12 1.83 -9.17
C LYS A 10 22.19 1.38 -7.70
N HIS A 11 21.94 2.24 -6.70
CA HIS A 11 22.23 1.85 -5.30
C HIS A 11 21.08 1.14 -4.59
N TYR A 12 19.82 1.33 -5.02
CA TYR A 12 18.66 0.70 -4.37
C TYR A 12 17.60 0.26 -5.40
N ARG A 13 16.95 -0.87 -5.13
CA ARG A 13 15.79 -1.35 -5.88
C ARG A 13 14.60 -1.46 -4.94
N LEU A 14 13.47 -0.87 -5.31
CA LEU A 14 12.22 -0.97 -4.59
C LEU A 14 11.45 -2.19 -5.08
N TYR A 15 11.13 -3.11 -4.18
CA TYR A 15 10.21 -4.21 -4.45
C TYR A 15 8.84 -3.83 -3.90
N VAL A 16 7.81 -3.93 -4.75
CA VAL A 16 6.42 -3.62 -4.39
C VAL A 16 5.63 -4.90 -4.45
N ILE A 17 5.13 -5.36 -3.31
CA ILE A 17 4.28 -6.54 -3.20
C ILE A 17 2.85 -6.14 -3.56
N LEU A 18 2.22 -6.87 -4.47
CA LEU A 18 0.85 -6.62 -4.95
C LEU A 18 0.03 -7.91 -4.95
N ASP A 19 -1.28 -7.77 -4.78
CA ASP A 19 -2.22 -8.86 -5.05
C ASP A 19 -2.42 -9.07 -6.57
N CYS A 20 -3.05 -10.18 -6.95
CA CYS A 20 -3.34 -10.50 -8.35
C CYS A 20 -4.61 -9.81 -8.90
N TRP A 21 -4.99 -8.64 -8.36
CA TRP A 21 -6.15 -7.92 -8.89
C TRP A 21 -5.89 -7.46 -10.34
N SER A 22 -6.89 -7.59 -11.21
CA SER A 22 -6.73 -7.39 -12.66
C SER A 22 -6.27 -5.98 -13.06
N ALA A 23 -6.48 -4.97 -12.21
CA ALA A 23 -5.96 -3.62 -12.43
C ALA A 23 -4.42 -3.56 -12.32
N HIS A 24 -3.82 -4.40 -11.46
CA HIS A 24 -2.38 -4.47 -11.22
C HIS A 24 -1.62 -5.25 -12.30
N THR A 25 -2.31 -6.12 -13.04
CA THR A 25 -1.72 -6.95 -14.10
C THR A 25 -1.78 -6.30 -15.49
N THR A 26 -2.11 -5.00 -15.57
CA THR A 26 -2.19 -4.30 -16.86
C THR A 26 -0.79 -3.92 -17.37
N HIS A 27 -0.53 -4.14 -18.65
CA HIS A 27 0.74 -3.74 -19.30
C HIS A 27 1.05 -2.25 -19.16
N LYS A 28 0.03 -1.40 -19.01
CA LYS A 28 0.19 0.05 -18.78
C LYS A 28 1.01 0.35 -17.52
N LEU A 29 0.91 -0.50 -16.49
CA LEU A 29 1.69 -0.32 -15.26
C LEU A 29 3.17 -0.65 -15.51
N GLU A 30 3.46 -1.75 -16.19
CA GLU A 30 4.83 -2.14 -16.56
C GLU A 30 5.51 -1.09 -17.44
N GLU A 31 4.79 -0.53 -18.42
CA GLU A 31 5.29 0.53 -19.28
C GLU A 31 5.63 1.80 -18.49
N LYS A 32 4.78 2.20 -17.54
CA LYS A 32 5.04 3.35 -16.66
C LYS A 32 6.26 3.16 -15.76
N LEU A 33 6.53 1.93 -15.35
CA LEU A 33 7.66 1.60 -14.48
C LEU A 33 8.97 1.39 -15.27
N LYS A 34 8.91 1.38 -16.60
CA LYS A 34 10.09 1.27 -17.46
C LYS A 34 11.04 2.43 -17.20
N GLY A 35 12.28 2.11 -16.83
CA GLY A 35 13.31 3.10 -16.48
C GLY A 35 13.43 3.37 -14.98
N TYR A 36 12.54 2.81 -14.15
CA TYR A 36 12.67 2.84 -12.70
C TYR A 36 13.29 1.54 -12.15
N ALA A 37 14.00 1.64 -11.03
CA ALA A 37 14.49 0.54 -10.21
C ALA A 37 13.38 0.02 -9.30
N ILE A 38 12.19 -0.21 -9.87
CA ILE A 38 11.01 -0.73 -9.18
C ILE A 38 10.73 -2.13 -9.75
N SER A 39 10.41 -3.09 -8.91
CA SER A 39 10.04 -4.45 -9.30
C SER A 39 8.76 -4.84 -8.60
N LEU A 40 7.75 -5.21 -9.39
CA LEU A 40 6.48 -5.70 -8.88
C LEU A 40 6.60 -7.19 -8.53
N VAL A 41 6.12 -7.56 -7.36
CA VAL A 41 6.11 -8.94 -6.85
C VAL A 41 4.67 -9.31 -6.57
N PHE A 42 4.12 -10.23 -7.37
CA PHE A 42 2.73 -10.64 -7.25
C PHE A 42 2.60 -11.82 -6.28
N LEU A 43 1.64 -11.74 -5.38
CA LEU A 43 1.28 -12.85 -4.49
C LEU A 43 0.52 -13.95 -5.25
N PRO A 44 0.59 -15.22 -4.81
CA PRO A 44 -0.26 -16.26 -5.35
C PRO A 44 -1.75 -15.91 -5.25
N THR A 45 -2.56 -16.40 -6.18
CA THR A 45 -4.02 -16.23 -6.15
C THR A 45 -4.59 -16.74 -4.82
N ASN A 46 -5.47 -15.95 -4.20
CA ASN A 46 -6.10 -16.24 -2.91
C ASN A 46 -5.12 -16.33 -1.72
N ALA A 47 -3.94 -15.71 -1.80
CA ALA A 47 -2.96 -15.68 -0.71
C ALA A 47 -2.88 -14.33 0.00
N SER A 48 -4.03 -13.71 0.34
CA SER A 48 -4.07 -12.43 1.07
C SER A 48 -3.34 -12.50 2.41
N TRP A 49 -3.34 -13.67 3.07
CA TRP A 49 -2.62 -13.92 4.33
C TRP A 49 -1.09 -13.73 4.24
N LEU A 50 -0.50 -13.70 3.03
CA LEU A 50 0.91 -13.35 2.81
C LEU A 50 1.15 -11.84 2.67
N ASN A 51 0.08 -11.04 2.54
CA ASN A 51 0.19 -9.61 2.35
C ASN A 51 0.15 -8.88 3.71
N ASP A 52 1.28 -8.32 4.13
CA ASP A 52 1.39 -7.60 5.40
C ASP A 52 0.41 -6.42 5.53
N VAL A 53 -0.07 -5.87 4.41
CA VAL A 53 -1.08 -4.80 4.42
C VAL A 53 -2.40 -5.25 5.05
N GLU A 54 -2.75 -6.54 4.99
CA GLU A 54 -3.97 -7.07 5.61
C GLU A 54 -3.96 -6.86 7.13
N ARG A 55 -2.78 -6.92 7.75
CA ARG A 55 -2.63 -6.61 9.18
C ARG A 55 -2.89 -5.13 9.47
N VAL A 56 -2.50 -4.24 8.58
CA VAL A 56 -2.81 -2.80 8.66
C VAL A 56 -4.33 -2.61 8.58
N PHE A 57 -4.98 -3.27 7.62
CA PHE A 57 -6.44 -3.17 7.44
C PHE A 57 -7.22 -3.68 8.65
N ALA A 58 -6.85 -4.85 9.19
CA ALA A 58 -7.48 -5.38 10.39
C ALA A 58 -7.33 -4.45 11.60
N ASP A 59 -6.18 -3.77 11.72
CA ASP A 59 -5.95 -2.82 12.81
C ASP A 59 -6.73 -1.50 12.59
N VAL A 60 -6.84 -1.00 11.36
CA VAL A 60 -7.73 0.13 11.03
C VAL A 60 -9.19 -0.22 11.31
N GLU A 61 -9.63 -1.40 10.89
CA GLU A 61 -11.00 -1.87 11.15
C GLU A 61 -11.31 -1.88 12.64
N LYS A 62 -10.42 -2.47 13.44
CA LYS A 62 -10.62 -2.57 14.89
C LYS A 62 -10.60 -1.22 15.62
N ASN A 63 -9.63 -0.35 15.30
CA ASN A 63 -9.37 0.85 16.11
C ASN A 63 -10.04 2.11 15.54
N VAL A 64 -10.37 2.11 14.24
CA VAL A 64 -11.03 3.25 13.58
C VAL A 64 -12.48 2.92 13.27
N LEU A 65 -12.75 1.80 12.58
CA LEU A 65 -14.08 1.55 12.01
C LEU A 65 -15.09 0.99 13.01
N ALA A 66 -14.70 0.02 13.84
CA ALA A 66 -15.63 -0.78 14.66
C ALA A 66 -16.47 0.05 15.66
N ASN A 67 -16.06 1.28 15.97
CA ASN A 67 -16.79 2.20 16.85
C ASN A 67 -16.76 3.65 16.32
N SER A 68 -16.78 3.80 14.99
CA SER A 68 -16.83 5.13 14.35
C SER A 68 -18.28 5.58 14.15
N ASP A 69 -18.58 6.81 14.57
CA ASP A 69 -19.83 7.53 14.27
C ASP A 69 -19.51 8.79 13.45
N GLU A 70 -18.51 8.69 12.55
CA GLU A 70 -18.13 9.81 11.70
C GLU A 70 -19.29 10.22 10.78
N PRO A 71 -19.56 11.53 10.65
CA PRO A 71 -20.77 12.02 9.99
C PRO A 71 -20.77 11.78 8.47
N ASP A 72 -19.59 11.68 7.86
CA ASP A 72 -19.43 11.43 6.43
C ASP A 72 -18.09 10.76 6.09
N SER A 73 -17.92 10.42 4.82
CA SER A 73 -16.73 9.74 4.31
C SER A 73 -15.46 10.58 4.36
N GLU A 74 -15.54 11.91 4.34
CA GLU A 74 -14.36 12.78 4.41
C GLU A 74 -13.83 12.82 5.85
N HIS A 75 -14.71 12.89 6.84
CA HIS A 75 -14.34 12.77 8.25
C HIS A 75 -13.71 11.41 8.54
N LEU A 76 -14.31 10.32 8.03
CA LEU A 76 -13.75 8.99 8.17
C LEU A 76 -12.37 8.86 7.52
N LYS A 77 -12.20 9.40 6.31
CA LYS A 77 -10.91 9.41 5.61
C LYS A 77 -9.85 10.18 6.40
N ASN A 78 -10.19 11.34 6.95
CA ASN A 78 -9.29 12.12 7.79
C ASN A 78 -8.92 11.38 9.06
N ARG A 79 -9.86 10.68 9.70
CA ARG A 79 -9.59 9.85 10.87
C ARG A 79 -8.66 8.69 10.54
N ILE A 80 -8.89 7.97 9.44
CA ILE A 80 -7.99 6.90 8.98
C ILE A 80 -6.59 7.45 8.71
N ALA A 81 -6.47 8.58 8.01
CA ALA A 81 -5.18 9.20 7.71
C ALA A 81 -4.42 9.61 8.99
N ASN A 82 -5.12 10.24 9.95
CA ASN A 82 -4.54 10.62 11.23
C ASN A 82 -4.08 9.40 12.02
N TYR A 83 -4.90 8.35 12.06
CA TYR A 83 -4.57 7.09 12.73
C TYR A 83 -3.30 6.46 12.14
N LEU A 84 -3.24 6.32 10.81
CA LEU A 84 -2.07 5.74 10.12
C LEU A 84 -0.80 6.58 10.29
N HIS A 85 -0.92 7.90 10.42
CA HIS A 85 0.24 8.79 10.56
C HIS A 85 0.75 8.89 12.00
N THR A 86 -0.13 8.85 13.00
CA THR A 86 0.22 9.25 14.38
C THR A 86 0.12 8.12 15.40
N GLU A 87 -0.75 7.13 15.17
CA GLU A 87 -1.04 6.07 16.15
C GLU A 87 -0.47 4.73 15.68
N TYR A 88 -0.73 4.34 14.44
CA TYR A 88 -0.26 3.07 13.87
C TYR A 88 1.26 2.87 14.00
N PRO A 89 2.13 3.86 13.72
CA PRO A 89 3.59 3.66 13.81
C PRO A 89 4.10 3.36 15.22
N LYS A 90 3.32 3.66 16.26
CA LYS A 90 3.68 3.35 17.66
C LYS A 90 3.43 1.88 18.02
N LYS A 91 2.75 1.13 17.15
CA LYS A 91 2.40 -0.29 17.34
C LYS A 91 3.37 -1.26 16.65
N ILE A 92 4.28 -0.73 15.83
CA ILE A 92 5.31 -1.47 15.10
C ILE A 92 6.60 -1.46 15.92
#